data_AF-A0A0W1A1B9-F1
#
_entry.id   AF-A0A0W1A1B9-F1
#
_cell.length_a   1.000
_cell.length_b   1.000
_cell.length_c   1.000
_cell.angle_alpha   90.00
_cell.angle_beta   90.00
_cell.angle_gamma   90.00
#
_symmetry.space_group_name_H-M   'P 1'
#
loop_
_entity.id
_entity.type
_entity.pdbx_description
1 polymer ?
#
loop_
_entity_poly.entity_id
_entity_poly.type
_entity_poly.pdbx_seq_one_letter_code
_entity_poly.pdbx_strand_id
1 'polypeptide(L)'
;MQVKKEVKPTLQKETKYEVVVCVKDTNNDNGPGHVSAFTRSTSEGEESTVTHTSFFPGAIGSLLNALTLGSVPVIGQLAPDHQQDYDEADHVLVSPVSKEQYQDMKKEQQKFSKEVENGRSIYSVFGTTNPFANLIPSFLSGSEGARQVSEQYKAEVGCFPPEDHCGIEVYSNDKHPEVVPEPMKVHNCASSITSILQAGGFKFDNPTIPTFFTSQLQDLGFKEINKEHVLPGGSTGTFKTK
;
A
#
# COMPACT_ATOMS: atom_id res chain seq x y z
N MET A 1 49.79 42.88 -3.49
CA MET A 1 48.75 42.23 -4.33
C MET A 1 48.21 41.04 -3.55
N GLN A 2 46.97 41.12 -3.05
CA GLN A 2 46.30 40.00 -2.41
C GLN A 2 45.48 39.27 -3.48
N VAL A 3 45.85 38.01 -3.74
CA VAL A 3 45.12 37.12 -4.65
C VAL A 3 43.81 36.73 -3.94
N LYS A 4 42.69 37.30 -4.39
CA LYS A 4 41.36 36.85 -3.97
C LYS A 4 41.17 35.43 -4.50
N LYS A 5 41.10 34.44 -3.60
CA LYS A 5 40.63 33.09 -3.92
C LYS A 5 39.17 33.20 -4.36
N GLU A 6 38.91 32.95 -5.64
CA GLU A 6 37.56 32.70 -6.13
C GLU A 6 37.03 31.43 -5.45
N VAL A 7 36.05 31.61 -4.56
CA VAL A 7 35.23 30.53 -4.05
C VAL A 7 34.28 30.16 -5.19
N LYS A 8 34.55 29.05 -5.89
CA LYS A 8 33.58 28.48 -6.83
C LYS A 8 32.30 28.18 -6.05
N PRO A 9 31.12 28.68 -6.47
CA PRO A 9 29.87 28.31 -5.84
C PRO A 9 29.66 26.81 -6.07
N THR A 10 29.62 26.04 -4.98
CA THR A 10 29.19 24.65 -5.01
C THR A 10 27.74 24.65 -5.48
N LEU A 11 27.49 24.26 -6.74
CA LEU A 11 26.12 24.01 -7.20
C LEU A 11 25.52 22.97 -6.24
N GLN A 12 24.53 23.38 -5.45
CA GLN A 12 23.70 22.41 -4.74
C GLN A 12 22.96 21.61 -5.81
N LYS A 13 23.30 20.34 -5.94
CA LYS A 13 22.64 19.42 -6.86
C LYS A 13 21.16 19.39 -6.52
N GLU A 14 20.31 19.70 -7.48
CA GLU A 14 18.86 19.76 -7.29
C GLU A 14 18.29 18.33 -7.23
N THR A 15 17.70 17.96 -6.09
CA THR A 15 16.99 16.68 -5.95
C THR A 15 15.56 16.83 -6.44
N LYS A 16 15.15 15.98 -7.37
CA LYS A 16 13.77 15.89 -7.86
C LYS A 16 13.01 14.85 -7.04
N TYR A 17 11.78 15.19 -6.65
CA TYR A 17 10.87 14.30 -5.96
C TYR A 17 9.61 14.12 -6.78
N GLU A 18 9.18 12.87 -6.93
CA GLU A 18 8.06 12.49 -7.78
C GLU A 18 7.22 11.40 -7.11
N VAL A 19 5.94 11.37 -7.45
CA VAL A 19 5.07 10.22 -7.25
C VAL A 19 4.71 9.65 -8.61
N VAL A 20 4.80 8.33 -8.72
CA VAL A 20 4.47 7.57 -9.92
C VAL A 20 3.34 6.61 -9.57
N VAL A 21 2.31 6.58 -10.40
CA VAL A 21 1.18 5.65 -10.27
C VAL A 21 1.13 4.79 -11.52
N CYS A 22 1.11 3.49 -11.31
CA CYS A 22 0.98 2.47 -12.35
C CYS A 22 -0.45 1.97 -12.33
N VAL A 23 -1.15 2.09 -13.46
CA VAL A 23 -2.54 1.65 -13.63
C VAL A 23 -2.58 0.55 -14.68
N LYS A 24 -3.05 -0.62 -14.28
CA LYS A 24 -3.45 -1.71 -15.16
C LYS A 24 -4.98 -1.69 -15.27
N ASP A 25 -5.47 -1.55 -16.48
CA ASP A 25 -6.89 -1.47 -16.77
C ASP A 25 -7.62 -2.79 -16.54
N THR A 26 -8.88 -2.67 -16.17
CA THR A 26 -9.81 -3.80 -16.11
C THR A 26 -10.50 -3.96 -17.46
N ASN A 27 -10.06 -4.92 -18.26
CA ASN A 27 -10.63 -5.21 -19.59
C ASN A 27 -10.50 -6.71 -19.94
N ASN A 28 -11.00 -7.11 -21.11
CA ASN A 28 -10.98 -8.53 -21.53
C ASN A 28 -9.56 -9.08 -21.76
N ASP A 29 -8.60 -8.23 -22.11
CA ASP A 29 -7.23 -8.62 -22.43
C ASP A 29 -6.36 -8.72 -21.16
N ASN A 30 -6.59 -7.81 -20.21
CA ASN A 30 -5.83 -7.69 -18.96
C ASN A 30 -6.46 -8.45 -17.78
N GLY A 31 -7.76 -8.75 -17.86
CA GLY A 31 -8.53 -9.33 -16.76
C GLY A 31 -8.76 -8.31 -15.63
N PRO A 32 -8.61 -8.70 -14.35
CA PRO A 32 -8.78 -7.77 -13.24
C PRO A 32 -7.67 -6.70 -13.27
N GLY A 33 -8.08 -5.43 -13.26
CA GLY A 33 -7.15 -4.32 -13.19
C GLY A 33 -6.45 -4.22 -11.84
N HIS A 34 -5.42 -3.38 -11.79
CA HIS A 34 -4.61 -3.15 -10.60
C HIS A 34 -4.07 -1.73 -10.57
N VAL A 35 -3.83 -1.21 -9.37
CA VAL A 35 -3.15 0.09 -9.20
C VAL A 35 -2.06 -0.06 -8.16
N SER A 36 -0.88 0.42 -8.50
CA SER A 36 0.23 0.59 -7.56
C SER A 36 0.80 2.00 -7.65
N ALA A 37 1.56 2.39 -6.62
CA ALA A 37 2.26 3.66 -6.65
C ALA A 37 3.65 3.54 -6.01
N PHE A 38 4.57 4.35 -6.50
CA PHE A 38 5.86 4.54 -5.87
C PHE A 38 6.28 6.00 -5.81
N THR A 39 6.93 6.36 -4.71
CA THR A 39 7.60 7.65 -4.57
C THR A 39 9.06 7.51 -4.95
N ARG A 40 9.58 8.47 -5.72
CA ARG A 40 10.96 8.50 -6.20
C ARG A 40 11.64 9.80 -5.81
N SER A 41 12.90 9.69 -5.37
CA SER A 41 13.81 10.84 -5.28
C SER A 41 15.05 10.60 -6.13
N THR A 42 15.39 11.56 -6.99
CA THR A 42 16.52 11.49 -7.92
C THR A 42 17.43 12.70 -7.74
N SER A 43 18.70 12.46 -7.40
CA SER A 43 19.76 13.48 -7.35
C SER A 43 20.77 13.23 -8.47
N GLU A 44 21.36 14.29 -9.02
CA GLU A 44 22.30 14.16 -10.13
C GLU A 44 23.56 13.34 -9.74
N GLY A 45 23.76 12.21 -10.42
CA GLY A 45 24.89 11.30 -10.17
C GLY A 45 24.71 10.36 -8.98
N GLU A 46 23.50 10.25 -8.42
CA GLU A 46 23.15 9.27 -7.38
C GLU A 46 22.08 8.30 -7.88
N GLU A 47 22.04 7.10 -7.31
CA GLU A 47 20.97 6.14 -7.57
C GLU A 47 19.63 6.67 -7.03
N SER A 48 18.56 6.44 -7.79
CA SER A 48 17.23 6.88 -7.39
C SER A 48 16.72 6.02 -6.24
N THR A 49 16.21 6.66 -5.19
CA THR A 49 15.54 5.95 -4.10
C THR A 49 14.07 5.80 -4.43
N VAL A 50 13.57 4.56 -4.40
CA VAL A 50 12.17 4.23 -4.70
C VAL A 50 11.52 3.61 -3.46
N THR A 51 10.31 4.04 -3.12
CA THR A 51 9.46 3.38 -2.11
C THR A 51 8.15 3.00 -2.78
N HIS A 52 7.82 1.72 -2.79
CA HIS A 52 6.72 1.16 -3.58
C HIS A 52 5.59 0.63 -2.71
N THR A 53 4.35 0.76 -3.18
CA THR A 53 3.17 0.15 -2.58
C THR A 53 2.30 -0.42 -3.68
N SER A 54 2.06 -1.72 -3.58
CA SER A 54 1.20 -2.50 -4.46
C SER A 54 0.57 -3.58 -3.63
N PHE A 55 -0.74 -3.45 -3.39
CA PHE A 55 -1.46 -4.29 -2.44
C PHE A 55 -2.40 -5.24 -3.16
N PHE A 56 -2.22 -6.54 -2.93
CA PHE A 56 -2.95 -7.60 -3.61
C PHE A 56 -3.23 -8.76 -2.65
N PRO A 57 -4.14 -9.68 -3.00
CA PRO A 57 -4.43 -10.82 -2.13
C PRO A 57 -3.21 -11.75 -2.02
N GLY A 58 -3.00 -12.33 -0.84
CA GLY A 58 -2.04 -13.40 -0.59
C GLY A 58 -2.29 -14.62 -1.48
N ALA A 59 -1.31 -15.50 -1.74
CA ALA A 59 -1.50 -16.64 -2.67
C ALA A 59 -2.73 -17.53 -2.37
N ILE A 60 -2.96 -17.87 -1.09
CA ILE A 60 -4.17 -18.59 -0.65
C ILE A 60 -5.41 -17.69 -0.76
N GLY A 61 -5.25 -16.41 -0.42
CA GLY A 61 -6.28 -15.40 -0.54
C GLY A 61 -6.77 -15.22 -1.99
N SER A 62 -5.88 -15.27 -2.98
CA SER A 62 -6.20 -15.14 -4.40
C SER A 62 -7.11 -16.26 -4.87
N LEU A 63 -6.89 -17.49 -4.39
CA LEU A 63 -7.77 -18.62 -4.69
C LEU A 63 -9.16 -18.44 -4.08
N LEU A 64 -9.23 -18.08 -2.80
CA LEU A 64 -10.49 -17.82 -2.11
C LEU A 64 -11.25 -16.65 -2.74
N ASN A 65 -10.53 -15.61 -3.11
CA ASN A 65 -11.06 -14.43 -3.76
C ASN A 65 -11.62 -14.79 -5.16
N ALA A 66 -10.91 -15.60 -5.95
CA ALA A 66 -11.42 -16.10 -7.23
C ALA A 66 -12.69 -16.96 -7.06
N LEU A 67 -12.73 -17.84 -6.06
CA LEU A 67 -13.89 -18.69 -5.78
C LEU A 67 -15.11 -17.90 -5.27
N THR A 68 -14.86 -16.78 -4.59
CA THR A 68 -15.90 -15.94 -3.97
C THR A 68 -16.18 -14.67 -4.78
N LEU A 69 -15.61 -14.57 -5.98
CA LEU A 69 -15.71 -13.40 -6.87
C LEU A 69 -15.34 -12.08 -6.16
N GLY A 70 -14.34 -12.09 -5.28
CA GLY A 70 -13.91 -10.91 -4.51
C GLY A 70 -14.73 -10.55 -3.28
N SER A 71 -15.73 -11.37 -2.96
CA SER A 71 -16.68 -11.11 -1.86
C SER A 71 -16.15 -11.50 -0.48
N VAL A 72 -15.03 -12.22 -0.38
CA VAL A 72 -14.44 -12.55 0.92
C VAL A 72 -13.14 -11.78 1.09
N PRO A 73 -13.05 -10.91 2.12
CA PRO A 73 -11.79 -10.35 2.56
C PRO A 73 -10.77 -11.45 2.91
N VAL A 74 -9.54 -11.27 2.45
CA VAL A 74 -8.44 -12.22 2.63
C VAL A 74 -7.20 -11.50 3.13
N ILE A 75 -6.23 -12.23 3.68
CA ILE A 75 -4.93 -11.66 4.02
C ILE A 75 -4.30 -11.09 2.74
N GLY A 76 -3.93 -9.81 2.79
CA GLY A 76 -3.24 -9.15 1.69
C GLY A 76 -1.73 -9.25 1.82
N GLN A 77 -1.03 -8.91 0.74
CA GLN A 77 0.42 -8.85 0.67
C GLN A 77 0.86 -7.65 -0.18
N LEU A 78 2.10 -7.23 0.01
CA LEU A 78 2.73 -6.18 -0.78
C LEU A 78 3.67 -6.76 -1.82
N ALA A 79 3.77 -6.10 -2.98
CA ALA A 79 4.75 -6.48 -3.99
C ALA A 79 6.16 -6.16 -3.47
N PRO A 80 7.14 -7.04 -3.72
CA PRO A 80 8.51 -6.83 -3.24
C PRO A 80 9.19 -5.63 -3.93
N ASP A 81 8.84 -5.35 -5.17
CA ASP A 81 9.36 -4.25 -5.97
C ASP A 81 8.31 -3.70 -6.94
N HIS A 82 8.68 -2.62 -7.64
CA HIS A 82 7.82 -1.89 -8.57
C HIS A 82 7.92 -2.38 -10.03
N GLN A 83 8.86 -3.28 -10.34
CA GLN A 83 9.22 -3.60 -11.73
C GLN A 83 8.07 -4.30 -12.44
N GLN A 84 7.47 -5.31 -11.80
CA GLN A 84 6.36 -6.05 -12.39
C GLN A 84 5.15 -5.13 -12.65
N ASP A 85 4.77 -4.31 -11.68
CA ASP A 85 3.62 -3.40 -11.84
C ASP A 85 3.88 -2.34 -12.92
N TYR A 86 5.12 -1.88 -13.03
CA TYR A 86 5.53 -0.98 -14.09
C TYR A 86 5.45 -1.62 -15.47
N ASP A 87 5.92 -2.87 -15.60
CA ASP A 87 5.91 -3.61 -16.86
C ASP A 87 4.49 -4.00 -17.29
N GLU A 88 3.62 -4.32 -16.34
CA GLU A 88 2.22 -4.71 -16.59
C GLU A 88 1.25 -3.52 -16.73
N ALA A 89 1.61 -2.31 -16.30
CA ALA A 89 0.70 -1.16 -16.36
C ALA A 89 0.32 -0.76 -17.79
N ASP A 90 -0.95 -0.45 -18.05
CA ASP A 90 -1.33 0.18 -19.33
C ASP A 90 -0.95 1.68 -19.32
N HIS A 91 -1.03 2.30 -18.14
CA HIS A 91 -0.72 3.71 -17.94
C HIS A 91 0.28 3.90 -16.80
N VAL A 92 1.30 4.72 -17.04
CA VAL A 92 2.21 5.21 -16.01
C VAL A 92 2.04 6.71 -15.90
N LEU A 93 1.61 7.18 -14.74
CA LEU A 93 1.29 8.58 -14.48
C LEU A 93 2.26 9.14 -13.44
N VAL A 94 2.86 10.30 -13.72
CA VAL A 94 3.85 10.94 -12.85
C VAL A 94 3.42 12.34 -12.48
N SER A 95 3.62 12.71 -11.23
CA SER A 95 3.56 14.10 -10.77
C SER A 95 4.84 14.46 -10.02
N PRO A 96 5.47 15.61 -10.32
CA PRO A 96 6.46 16.19 -9.42
C PRO A 96 5.77 16.60 -8.11
N VAL A 97 6.49 16.49 -7.00
CA VAL A 97 5.99 16.82 -5.66
C VAL A 97 7.05 17.59 -4.87
N SER A 98 6.63 18.32 -3.84
CA SER A 98 7.58 18.92 -2.91
C SER A 98 8.29 17.85 -2.07
N LYS A 99 9.41 18.22 -1.45
CA LYS A 99 10.12 17.33 -0.53
C LYS A 99 9.22 16.92 0.65
N GLU A 100 8.44 17.85 1.18
CA GLU A 100 7.51 17.63 2.28
C GLU A 100 6.43 16.62 1.87
N GLN A 101 5.78 16.83 0.72
CA GLN A 101 4.78 15.90 0.17
C GLN A 101 5.38 14.49 -0.03
N TYR A 102 6.60 14.40 -0.56
CA TYR A 102 7.31 13.14 -0.71
C TYR A 102 7.53 12.42 0.64
N GLN A 103 7.96 13.14 1.68
CA GLN A 103 8.19 12.55 3.00
C GLN A 103 6.88 12.07 3.65
N ASP A 104 5.80 12.83 3.50
CA ASP A 104 4.47 12.46 4.03
C ASP A 104 3.93 11.21 3.33
N MET A 105 4.03 11.14 2.00
CA MET A 105 3.68 9.93 1.25
C MET A 105 4.52 8.73 1.67
N LYS A 106 5.85 8.90 1.75
CA LYS A 106 6.77 7.81 2.16
C LYS A 106 6.45 7.30 3.56
N LYS A 107 6.11 8.18 4.48
CA LYS A 107 5.69 7.82 5.85
C LYS A 107 4.39 7.01 5.81
N GLU A 108 3.42 7.40 4.99
CA GLU A 108 2.18 6.64 4.85
C GLU A 108 2.41 5.27 4.19
N GLN A 109 3.26 5.17 3.17
CA GLN A 109 3.67 3.90 2.57
C GLN A 109 4.30 2.95 3.60
N GLN A 110 5.21 3.47 4.44
CA GLN A 110 5.85 2.68 5.50
C GLN A 110 4.87 2.25 6.60
N LYS A 111 3.95 3.14 6.97
CA LYS A 111 2.88 2.82 7.92
C LYS A 111 1.98 1.71 7.37
N PHE A 112 1.54 1.84 6.13
CA PHE A 112 0.72 0.82 5.47
C PHE A 112 1.45 -0.53 5.36
N SER A 113 2.74 -0.54 5.00
CA SER A 113 3.56 -1.76 5.00
C SER A 113 3.55 -2.47 6.34
N LYS A 114 3.76 -1.72 7.42
CA LYS A 114 3.68 -2.26 8.78
C LYS A 114 2.28 -2.78 9.13
N GLU A 115 1.22 -2.12 8.68
CA GLU A 115 -0.15 -2.60 8.93
C GLU A 115 -0.42 -3.93 8.18
N VAL A 116 0.08 -4.09 6.95
CA VAL A 116 0.00 -5.35 6.19
C VAL A 116 0.85 -6.44 6.83
N GLU A 117 2.11 -6.16 7.16
CA GLU A 117 3.04 -7.11 7.81
C GLU A 117 2.50 -7.63 9.14
N ASN A 118 1.85 -6.77 9.91
CA ASN A 118 1.22 -7.13 11.19
C ASN A 118 -0.17 -7.78 11.03
N GLY A 119 -0.62 -8.05 9.80
CA GLY A 119 -1.92 -8.66 9.53
C GLY A 119 -3.13 -7.79 9.88
N ARG A 120 -2.94 -6.47 10.04
CA ARG A 120 -4.01 -5.51 10.38
C ARG A 120 -4.73 -4.98 9.16
N SER A 121 -4.14 -5.11 7.97
CA SER A 121 -4.76 -4.73 6.70
C SER A 121 -5.12 -5.97 5.89
N ILE A 122 -6.41 -6.20 5.67
CA ILE A 122 -6.92 -7.29 4.84
C ILE A 122 -7.35 -6.77 3.47
N TYR A 123 -7.18 -7.60 2.45
CA TYR A 123 -7.54 -7.30 1.07
C TYR A 123 -8.96 -7.75 0.74
N SER A 124 -9.78 -6.87 0.16
CA SER A 124 -11.04 -7.24 -0.50
C SER A 124 -11.18 -6.47 -1.80
N VAL A 125 -11.55 -7.12 -2.91
CA VAL A 125 -11.64 -6.47 -4.24
C VAL A 125 -12.51 -5.21 -4.20
N PHE A 126 -13.67 -5.32 -3.56
CA PHE A 126 -14.64 -4.23 -3.44
C PHE A 126 -14.40 -3.33 -2.20
N GLY A 127 -13.28 -3.52 -1.50
CA GLY A 127 -12.98 -2.79 -0.27
C GLY A 127 -14.11 -2.85 0.75
N THR A 128 -14.47 -1.71 1.34
CA THR A 128 -15.53 -1.58 2.35
C THR A 128 -16.96 -1.64 1.79
N THR A 129 -17.13 -1.60 0.45
CA THR A 129 -18.46 -1.68 -0.17
C THR A 129 -19.03 -3.10 -0.15
N ASN A 130 -18.19 -4.10 0.17
CA ASN A 130 -18.60 -5.47 0.37
C ASN A 130 -19.26 -5.65 1.75
N PRO A 131 -20.50 -6.17 1.84
CA PRO A 131 -21.18 -6.36 3.13
C PRO A 131 -20.41 -7.31 4.08
N PHE A 132 -19.65 -8.27 3.54
CA PHE A 132 -18.79 -9.15 4.35
C PHE A 132 -17.51 -8.47 4.82
N ALA A 133 -17.10 -7.36 4.20
CA ALA A 133 -15.94 -6.58 4.63
C ALA A 133 -16.11 -5.96 6.01
N ASN A 134 -17.32 -5.83 6.53
CA ASN A 134 -17.55 -5.32 7.89
C ASN A 134 -17.65 -6.46 8.94
N LEU A 135 -18.00 -7.68 8.52
CA LEU A 135 -18.24 -8.81 9.43
C LEU A 135 -16.98 -9.63 9.71
N ILE A 136 -16.19 -9.90 8.67
CA ILE A 136 -15.00 -10.77 8.79
C ILE A 136 -13.90 -10.13 9.67
N PRO A 137 -13.58 -8.82 9.54
CA PRO A 137 -12.67 -8.16 10.48
C PRO A 137 -13.07 -8.34 11.94
N SER A 138 -14.36 -8.11 12.26
CA SER A 138 -14.85 -8.25 13.63
C SER A 138 -14.75 -9.68 14.14
N PHE A 139 -15.03 -10.67 13.29
CA PHE A 139 -14.86 -12.08 13.63
C PHE A 139 -13.38 -12.44 13.88
N LEU A 140 -12.48 -12.01 13.00
CA LEU A 140 -11.04 -12.28 13.14
C LEU A 140 -10.46 -11.59 14.38
N SER A 141 -10.78 -10.32 14.61
CA SER A 141 -10.40 -9.58 15.81
C SER A 141 -10.93 -10.25 17.08
N GLY A 142 -12.17 -10.73 17.08
CA GLY A 142 -12.76 -11.48 18.20
C GLY A 142 -12.03 -12.80 18.47
N SER A 143 -11.69 -13.55 17.40
CA SER A 143 -10.97 -14.82 17.52
C SER A 143 -9.54 -14.66 18.07
N GLU A 144 -8.84 -13.60 17.63
CA GLU A 144 -7.50 -13.28 18.11
C GLU A 144 -7.53 -12.81 19.56
N GLY A 145 -8.55 -12.01 19.93
CA GLY A 145 -8.80 -11.64 21.32
C GLY A 145 -9.01 -12.87 22.20
N ALA A 146 -9.87 -13.80 21.79
CA ALA A 146 -10.11 -15.06 22.50
C ALA A 146 -8.84 -15.91 22.66
N ARG A 147 -8.02 -16.03 21.59
CA ARG A 147 -6.72 -16.72 21.63
C ARG A 147 -5.80 -16.10 22.68
N GLN A 148 -5.68 -14.77 22.71
CA GLN A 148 -4.84 -14.07 23.68
C GLN A 148 -5.31 -14.29 25.13
N VAL A 149 -6.63 -14.27 25.38
CA VAL A 149 -7.17 -14.56 26.73
C VAL A 149 -6.84 -16.00 27.15
N SER A 150 -7.02 -16.95 26.25
CA SER A 150 -6.73 -18.37 26.49
C SER A 150 -5.23 -18.59 26.80
N GLU A 151 -4.34 -17.95 26.04
CA GLU A 151 -2.89 -17.99 26.28
C GLU A 151 -2.48 -17.33 27.60
N GLN A 152 -3.05 -16.17 27.93
CA GLN A 152 -2.81 -15.49 29.21
C GLN A 152 -3.29 -16.35 30.38
N TYR A 153 -4.50 -16.90 30.29
CA TYR A 153 -5.05 -17.79 31.32
C TYR A 153 -4.16 -19.02 31.53
N LYS A 154 -3.69 -19.64 30.44
CA LYS A 154 -2.77 -20.77 30.49
C LYS A 154 -1.42 -20.40 31.10
N ALA A 155 -0.89 -19.22 30.80
CA ALA A 155 0.35 -18.74 31.39
C ALA A 155 0.24 -18.50 32.91
N GLU A 156 -0.92 -18.00 33.37
CA GLU A 156 -1.15 -17.68 34.78
C GLU A 156 -1.56 -18.89 35.63
N VAL A 157 -2.43 -19.74 35.11
CA VAL A 157 -3.10 -20.82 35.86
C VAL A 157 -2.51 -22.20 35.52
N GLY A 158 -1.78 -22.32 34.39
CA GLY A 158 -1.15 -23.57 33.96
C GLY A 158 -2.08 -24.54 33.22
N CYS A 159 -3.36 -24.19 33.03
CA CYS A 159 -4.35 -24.97 32.29
C CYS A 159 -5.19 -24.07 31.38
N PHE A 160 -5.98 -24.67 30.49
CA PHE A 160 -6.95 -23.93 29.68
C PHE A 160 -8.15 -23.47 30.51
N PRO A 161 -8.86 -22.41 30.09
CA PRO A 161 -10.05 -21.94 30.78
C PRO A 161 -11.12 -23.03 30.88
N PRO A 162 -11.94 -23.04 31.95
CA PRO A 162 -13.07 -23.96 32.03
C PRO A 162 -14.09 -23.65 30.93
N GLU A 163 -14.58 -24.69 30.26
CA GLU A 163 -15.61 -24.58 29.24
C GLU A 163 -17.02 -24.63 29.85
N ASP A 164 -17.99 -23.99 29.21
CA ASP A 164 -19.41 -24.16 29.49
C ASP A 164 -19.94 -25.50 28.97
N HIS A 165 -21.23 -25.76 29.17
CA HIS A 165 -21.88 -27.00 28.71
C HIS A 165 -21.92 -27.17 27.17
N CYS A 166 -21.54 -26.14 26.42
CA CYS A 166 -21.50 -26.11 24.97
C CYS A 166 -20.06 -26.13 24.43
N GLY A 167 -19.04 -26.25 25.29
CA GLY A 167 -17.63 -26.24 24.90
C GLY A 167 -17.06 -24.84 24.64
N ILE A 168 -17.71 -23.79 25.18
CA ILE A 168 -17.26 -22.41 25.05
C ILE A 168 -16.44 -22.04 26.29
N GLU A 169 -15.19 -21.63 26.10
CA GLU A 169 -14.31 -21.17 27.18
C GLU A 169 -14.95 -20.01 27.96
N VAL A 170 -15.10 -20.17 29.29
CA VAL A 170 -15.68 -19.17 30.19
C VAL A 170 -14.56 -18.42 30.89
N TYR A 171 -14.44 -17.14 30.58
CA TYR A 171 -13.48 -16.24 31.21
C TYR A 171 -14.15 -15.45 32.35
N SER A 172 -13.39 -15.14 33.42
CA SER A 172 -13.88 -14.21 34.45
C SER A 172 -13.95 -12.80 33.85
N ASN A 173 -15.00 -12.05 34.20
CA ASN A 173 -15.20 -10.67 33.73
C ASN A 173 -14.00 -9.75 34.04
N ASP A 174 -13.20 -10.10 35.04
CA ASP A 174 -12.08 -9.32 35.55
C ASP A 174 -10.77 -9.58 34.77
N LYS A 175 -10.79 -10.55 33.84
CA LYS A 175 -9.64 -10.98 33.02
C LYS A 175 -9.84 -10.81 31.52
N HIS A 176 -10.88 -10.10 31.08
CA HIS A 176 -10.96 -9.72 29.67
C HIS A 176 -9.84 -8.71 29.36
N PRO A 177 -9.06 -8.90 28.28
CA PRO A 177 -8.07 -7.93 27.88
C PRO A 177 -8.78 -6.60 27.59
N GLU A 178 -8.35 -5.52 28.26
CA GLU A 178 -8.77 -4.15 27.93
C GLU A 178 -8.37 -3.76 26.50
N VAL A 179 -7.37 -4.46 25.94
CA VAL A 179 -6.90 -4.26 24.59
C VAL A 179 -7.89 -4.91 23.63
N VAL A 180 -8.89 -4.14 23.21
CA VAL A 180 -9.58 -4.42 21.95
C VAL A 180 -8.49 -4.35 20.88
N PRO A 181 -8.08 -5.47 20.24
CA PRO A 181 -7.12 -5.39 19.14
C PRO A 181 -7.70 -4.40 18.14
N GLU A 182 -6.90 -3.39 17.74
CA GLU A 182 -7.35 -2.39 16.77
C GLU A 182 -8.04 -3.12 15.61
N PRO A 183 -9.27 -2.73 15.26
CA PRO A 183 -10.06 -3.47 14.29
C PRO A 183 -9.28 -3.56 12.97
N MET A 184 -9.23 -4.77 12.41
CA MET A 184 -8.59 -4.97 11.11
C MET A 184 -9.24 -4.05 10.08
N LYS A 185 -8.42 -3.38 9.27
CA LYS A 185 -8.89 -2.49 8.21
C LYS A 185 -9.00 -3.27 6.90
N VAL A 186 -10.08 -3.03 6.18
CA VAL A 186 -10.25 -3.59 4.83
C VAL A 186 -9.79 -2.57 3.81
N HIS A 187 -8.85 -2.99 2.98
CA HIS A 187 -8.32 -2.22 1.86
C HIS A 187 -8.46 -3.00 0.55
N ASN A 188 -8.41 -2.27 -0.55
CA ASN A 188 -8.12 -2.79 -1.88
C ASN A 188 -6.93 -2.01 -2.48
N CYS A 189 -6.45 -2.43 -3.65
CA CYS A 189 -5.34 -1.78 -4.34
C CYS A 189 -5.59 -0.27 -4.47
N ALA A 190 -6.77 0.11 -4.97
CA ALA A 190 -7.20 1.49 -5.14
C ALA A 190 -7.12 2.32 -3.83
N SER A 191 -7.75 1.87 -2.75
CA SER A 191 -7.80 2.57 -1.46
C SER A 191 -6.42 2.78 -0.84
N SER A 192 -5.50 1.82 -1.03
CA SER A 192 -4.12 1.96 -0.54
C SER A 192 -3.39 3.09 -1.26
N ILE A 193 -3.58 3.20 -2.58
CA ILE A 193 -2.96 4.28 -3.37
C ILE A 193 -3.63 5.62 -3.08
N THR A 194 -4.96 5.65 -2.94
CA THR A 194 -5.68 6.86 -2.53
C THR A 194 -5.16 7.41 -1.20
N SER A 195 -4.92 6.56 -0.20
CA SER A 195 -4.37 7.00 1.10
C SER A 195 -3.00 7.65 0.95
N ILE A 196 -2.13 7.11 0.10
CA ILE A 196 -0.80 7.66 -0.18
C ILE A 196 -0.92 9.03 -0.85
N LEU A 197 -1.76 9.14 -1.88
CA LEU A 197 -1.98 10.41 -2.59
C LEU A 197 -2.56 11.48 -1.67
N GLN A 198 -3.52 11.13 -0.83
CA GLN A 198 -4.12 12.03 0.16
C GLN A 198 -3.10 12.49 1.21
N ALA A 199 -2.21 11.61 1.67
CA ALA A 199 -1.11 11.99 2.57
C ALA A 199 -0.17 13.02 1.93
N GLY A 200 0.01 12.96 0.61
CA GLY A 200 0.72 13.96 -0.17
C GLY A 200 -0.04 15.26 -0.44
N GLY A 201 -1.27 15.40 0.05
CA GLY A 201 -2.11 16.58 -0.11
C GLY A 201 -2.97 16.61 -1.37
N PHE A 202 -3.02 15.52 -2.15
CA PHE A 202 -3.94 15.44 -3.29
C PHE A 202 -5.38 15.23 -2.81
N LYS A 203 -6.32 16.01 -3.36
CA LYS A 203 -7.75 15.79 -3.17
C LYS A 203 -8.22 14.72 -4.16
N PHE A 204 -7.96 13.47 -3.84
CA PHE A 204 -8.27 12.32 -4.67
C PHE A 204 -9.31 11.43 -3.99
N ASP A 205 -10.46 11.25 -4.62
CA ASP A 205 -11.52 10.36 -4.14
C ASP A 205 -11.24 8.95 -4.65
N ASN A 206 -11.41 7.94 -3.80
CA ASN A 206 -11.08 6.56 -4.15
C ASN A 206 -12.00 6.00 -5.26
N PRO A 207 -11.52 5.79 -6.50
CA PRO A 207 -12.28 5.09 -7.52
C PRO A 207 -12.32 3.60 -7.15
N THR A 208 -13.52 3.01 -7.11
CA THR A 208 -13.65 1.58 -6.82
C THR A 208 -13.01 0.69 -7.89
N ILE A 209 -12.93 1.18 -9.14
CA ILE A 209 -12.39 0.44 -10.29
C ILE A 209 -11.05 1.07 -10.72
N PRO A 210 -9.97 0.29 -10.83
CA PRO A 210 -8.64 0.74 -11.26
C PRO A 210 -8.63 1.62 -12.51
N THR A 211 -9.39 1.28 -13.54
CA THR A 211 -9.45 2.02 -14.82
C THR A 211 -9.83 3.49 -14.66
N PHE A 212 -10.57 3.85 -13.61
CA PHE A 212 -10.94 5.26 -13.39
C PHE A 212 -9.83 6.09 -12.76
N PHE A 213 -8.74 5.48 -12.27
CA PHE A 213 -7.59 6.22 -11.73
C PHE A 213 -6.97 7.15 -12.76
N THR A 214 -6.76 6.67 -13.99
CA THR A 214 -6.04 7.42 -15.03
C THR A 214 -6.65 8.80 -15.25
N SER A 215 -7.95 8.86 -15.52
CA SER A 215 -8.67 10.12 -15.75
C SER A 215 -8.64 11.05 -14.54
N GLN A 216 -8.87 10.53 -13.33
CA GLN A 216 -8.89 11.35 -12.12
C GLN A 216 -7.50 11.88 -11.74
N LEU A 217 -6.44 11.11 -11.99
CA LEU A 217 -5.06 11.55 -11.77
C LEU A 217 -4.67 12.63 -12.78
N GLN A 218 -5.08 12.50 -14.04
CA GLN A 218 -4.86 13.51 -15.06
C GLN A 218 -5.56 14.84 -14.70
N ASP A 219 -6.77 14.79 -14.15
CA ASP A 219 -7.48 15.97 -13.64
C ASP A 219 -6.73 16.66 -12.48
N LEU A 220 -5.93 15.90 -11.72
CA LEU A 220 -5.03 16.43 -10.68
C LEU A 220 -3.67 16.90 -11.21
N GLY A 221 -3.46 16.86 -12.53
CA GLY A 221 -2.24 17.34 -13.17
C GLY A 221 -1.13 16.29 -13.31
N PHE A 222 -1.41 15.02 -13.05
CA PHE A 222 -0.48 13.94 -13.36
C PHE A 222 -0.29 13.86 -14.88
N LYS A 223 0.95 13.61 -15.29
CA LYS A 223 1.30 13.43 -16.70
C LYS A 223 1.52 11.96 -16.96
N GLU A 224 0.79 11.44 -17.94
CA GLU A 224 1.11 10.14 -18.48
C GLU A 224 2.45 10.21 -19.22
N ILE A 225 3.26 9.19 -19.02
CA ILE A 225 4.62 9.12 -19.52
C ILE A 225 4.85 7.77 -20.18
N ASN A 226 5.66 7.77 -21.23
CA ASN A 226 6.05 6.53 -21.88
C ASN A 226 7.06 5.77 -21.00
N LYS A 227 6.84 4.46 -20.86
CA LYS A 227 7.63 3.55 -20.02
C LYS A 227 9.13 3.52 -20.35
N GLU A 228 9.55 4.01 -21.51
CA GLU A 228 10.96 4.07 -21.86
C GLU A 228 11.73 5.18 -21.10
N HIS A 229 11.03 6.10 -20.42
CA HIS A 229 11.64 7.33 -19.87
C HIS A 229 11.83 7.35 -18.34
N VAL A 230 11.50 6.27 -17.62
CA VAL A 230 11.30 6.35 -16.15
C VAL A 230 12.30 5.55 -15.34
N LEU A 231 13.06 4.61 -15.90
CA LEU A 231 13.93 3.78 -15.08
C LEU A 231 15.40 4.23 -15.17
N PRO A 232 15.91 5.06 -14.24
CA PRO A 232 17.33 5.07 -13.93
C PRO A 232 17.63 3.83 -13.07
N GLY A 233 17.97 2.73 -13.74
CA GLY A 233 18.34 1.45 -13.11
C GLY A 233 18.94 0.41 -14.07
N GLY A 234 18.95 0.68 -15.38
CA GLY A 234 19.66 -0.10 -16.40
C GLY A 234 20.59 0.81 -17.20
N SER A 235 21.81 0.34 -17.45
CA SER A 235 22.90 1.06 -18.10
C SER A 235 22.51 1.83 -19.38
N THR A 236 22.94 3.10 -19.44
CA THR A 236 23.28 3.88 -20.65
C THR A 236 22.24 3.89 -21.79
N GLY A 237 21.43 4.95 -21.84
CA GLY A 237 20.67 5.35 -23.04
C GLY A 237 20.85 6.84 -23.30
N THR A 238 21.68 7.18 -24.28
CA THR A 238 21.91 8.55 -24.75
C THR A 238 20.64 9.15 -25.33
N PHE A 239 20.31 10.38 -24.90
CA PHE A 239 19.35 11.24 -25.60
C PHE A 239 19.80 11.42 -27.05
N LYS A 240 19.06 10.85 -28.01
CA LYS A 240 19.09 11.31 -29.40
C LYS A 240 17.84 12.13 -29.65
N THR A 241 18.02 13.43 -29.73
CA THR A 241 17.07 14.33 -30.37
C THR A 241 17.03 14.01 -31.87
N LYS A 242 15.81 13.91 -32.41
CA LYS A 242 15.51 14.27 -33.80
C LYS A 242 14.38 15.29 -33.77
#